data_AF-A0A6N9BTT4-F1
#
_entry.id   AF-A0A6N9BTT4-F1
#
_cell.length_a   1.000
_cell.length_b   1.000
_cell.length_c   1.000
_cell.angle_alpha   90.00
_cell.angle_beta   90.00
_cell.angle_gamma   90.00
#
_symmetry.space_group_name_H-M   'P 1'
#
loop_
_entity.id
_entity.type
_entity.pdbx_description
1 polymer ?
#
loop_
_entity_poly.entity_id
_entity_poly.type
_entity_poly.pdbx_seq_one_letter_code
_entity_poly.pdbx_strand_id
1 'polypeptide(L)'
;MNARATWLFAAVLAGAPWAFGEDSVTPERRALFGDLHIHTMFSFDAFLGSVRTTPDHAYRYARGEPIPHPSGETLRLSGAPLDFLAVTDHGEYLGVHAALIDPASATYGHPDTDLFVPSLSRQESNERIPNLLQAMNGSTAAADPVIATAWKKSVAAAERHNDPGAFTALIGYEYTPTPGGRHLHRNVIFRGSDVPELPFTWRDSGDPSDLWAWLDAKRAAGIEAMGIPHNTNQSDGLAFMETTWEGEPIDAEFAAARARNEP
;
A
#
# COMPACT_ATOMS: atom_id res chain seq x y z
N MET A 1 -67.91 -22.03 -7.15
CA MET A 1 -66.90 -21.41 -8.03
C MET A 1 -66.17 -20.34 -7.24
N ASN A 2 -64.92 -20.58 -6.86
CA ASN A 2 -63.94 -19.56 -6.47
C ASN A 2 -62.58 -20.27 -6.33
N ALA A 3 -61.80 -20.23 -7.41
CA ALA A 3 -60.45 -20.79 -7.45
C ALA A 3 -59.48 -19.85 -6.72
N ARG A 4 -58.76 -20.37 -5.73
CA ARG A 4 -57.62 -19.70 -5.10
C ARG A 4 -56.41 -19.93 -6.00
N ALA A 5 -55.88 -18.86 -6.58
CA ALA A 5 -54.59 -18.87 -7.28
C ALA A 5 -53.47 -18.66 -6.25
N THR A 6 -52.67 -19.69 -6.05
CA THR A 6 -51.44 -19.64 -5.24
C THR A 6 -50.29 -19.28 -6.19
N TRP A 7 -49.70 -18.10 -6.00
CA TRP A 7 -48.48 -17.71 -6.73
C TRP A 7 -47.26 -18.18 -5.92
N LEU A 8 -46.53 -19.19 -6.43
CA LEU A 8 -45.17 -19.48 -5.96
C LEU A 8 -44.21 -18.48 -6.61
N PHE A 9 -43.59 -17.61 -5.81
CA PHE A 9 -42.38 -16.91 -6.20
C PHE A 9 -41.19 -17.85 -5.98
N ALA A 10 -40.63 -18.38 -7.07
CA ALA A 10 -39.30 -18.99 -7.04
C ALA A 10 -38.26 -17.86 -7.15
N ALA A 11 -37.66 -17.48 -6.02
CA ALA A 11 -36.48 -16.63 -6.02
C ALA A 11 -35.27 -17.48 -6.42
N VAL A 12 -34.86 -17.38 -7.69
CA VAL A 12 -33.56 -17.88 -8.14
C VAL A 12 -32.51 -16.89 -7.64
N LEU A 13 -31.83 -17.23 -6.54
CA LEU A 13 -30.59 -16.59 -6.14
C LEU A 13 -29.51 -16.99 -7.16
N ALA A 14 -29.37 -16.18 -8.21
CA ALA A 14 -28.20 -16.25 -9.07
C ALA A 14 -27.00 -15.73 -8.26
N GLY A 15 -26.25 -16.65 -7.65
CA GLY A 15 -24.92 -16.34 -7.14
C GLY A 15 -24.07 -15.87 -8.31
N ALA A 16 -23.58 -14.63 -8.23
CA ALA A 16 -22.59 -14.15 -9.18
C ALA A 16 -21.37 -15.09 -9.11
N PRO A 17 -20.97 -15.73 -10.22
CA PRO A 17 -19.72 -16.46 -10.23
C PRO A 17 -18.61 -15.45 -9.98
N TRP A 18 -17.75 -15.77 -9.02
CA TRP A 18 -16.48 -15.09 -8.83
C TRP A 18 -15.69 -15.39 -10.10
N ALA A 19 -15.66 -14.42 -11.02
CA ALA A 19 -14.88 -14.53 -12.23
C ALA A 19 -13.41 -14.35 -11.83
N PHE A 20 -12.76 -15.44 -11.40
CA PHE A 20 -11.33 -15.57 -11.61
C PHE A 20 -11.13 -15.47 -13.11
N GLY A 21 -10.33 -14.50 -13.56
CA GLY A 21 -10.00 -14.36 -14.97
C GLY A 21 -9.56 -15.72 -15.51
N GLU A 22 -10.17 -16.16 -16.61
CA GLU A 22 -9.65 -17.29 -17.37
C GLU A 22 -8.16 -17.04 -17.63
N ASP A 23 -7.32 -18.03 -17.36
CA ASP A 23 -5.92 -18.06 -17.80
C ASP A 23 -5.91 -18.02 -19.34
N SER A 24 -6.07 -16.82 -19.91
CA SER A 24 -5.77 -16.58 -21.30
C SER A 24 -4.30 -16.88 -21.45
N VAL A 25 -3.96 -17.89 -22.26
CA VAL A 25 -2.58 -18.28 -22.58
C VAL A 25 -1.85 -17.02 -23.06
N THR A 26 -1.12 -16.37 -22.15
CA THR A 26 -0.19 -15.31 -22.49
C THR A 26 0.83 -15.98 -23.40
N PRO A 27 1.04 -15.49 -24.64
CA PRO A 27 2.16 -15.98 -25.44
C PRO A 27 3.40 -15.92 -24.54
N GLU A 28 4.14 -17.03 -24.41
CA GLU A 28 5.15 -17.29 -23.36
C GLU A 28 6.28 -16.23 -23.24
N ARG A 29 6.22 -15.13 -23.99
CA ARG A 29 7.17 -14.03 -24.04
C ARG A 29 6.48 -12.67 -24.24
N ARG A 30 5.54 -12.31 -23.35
CA ARG A 30 5.08 -10.91 -23.23
C ARG A 30 5.91 -10.22 -22.14
N ALA A 31 6.71 -9.23 -22.52
CA ALA A 31 7.30 -8.32 -21.53
C ALA A 31 6.19 -7.40 -21.01
N LEU A 32 6.10 -7.27 -19.68
CA LEU A 32 5.19 -6.35 -19.01
C LEU A 32 6.01 -5.23 -18.37
N PHE A 33 5.52 -4.01 -18.46
CA PHE A 33 6.15 -2.81 -17.92
C PHE A 33 5.23 -2.19 -16.87
N GLY A 34 5.75 -1.94 -15.67
CA GLY A 34 4.95 -1.38 -14.59
C GLY A 34 5.82 -0.80 -13.49
N ASP A 35 5.14 -0.23 -12.49
CA ASP A 35 5.78 0.39 -11.34
C ASP A 35 5.22 -0.21 -10.05
N LEU A 36 6.11 -0.62 -9.14
CA LEU A 36 5.73 -1.24 -7.87
C LEU A 36 6.03 -0.33 -6.68
N HIS A 37 6.49 0.90 -6.90
CA HIS A 37 6.90 1.83 -5.85
C HIS A 37 6.36 3.24 -6.08
N ILE A 38 5.11 3.46 -5.69
CA ILE A 38 4.41 4.74 -5.92
C ILE A 38 3.77 5.23 -4.63
N HIS A 39 4.09 6.47 -4.27
CA HIS A 39 3.51 7.17 -3.13
C HIS A 39 2.50 8.22 -3.61
N THR A 40 1.45 8.38 -2.83
CA THR A 40 0.34 9.32 -3.02
C THR A 40 0.23 10.24 -1.81
N MET A 41 -0.81 11.07 -1.76
CA MET A 41 -1.08 11.89 -0.58
C MET A 41 -1.35 11.08 0.71
N PHE A 42 -1.53 9.76 0.63
CA PHE A 42 -1.68 8.92 1.81
C PHE A 42 -0.35 8.59 2.48
N SER A 43 0.77 8.65 1.78
CA SER A 43 2.08 8.51 2.40
C SER A 43 2.54 9.82 3.04
N PHE A 44 3.14 9.73 4.23
CA PHE A 44 3.59 10.92 4.96
C PHE A 44 4.69 11.68 4.21
N ASP A 45 5.65 10.97 3.61
CA ASP A 45 6.81 11.55 2.93
C ASP A 45 6.40 12.31 1.65
N ALA A 46 5.50 11.71 0.86
CA ALA A 46 4.91 12.33 -0.31
C ALA A 46 4.03 13.53 0.09
N PHE A 47 3.19 13.38 1.12
CA PHE A 47 2.35 14.48 1.59
C PHE A 47 3.18 15.68 2.05
N LEU A 48 4.23 15.45 2.84
CA LEU A 48 5.16 16.48 3.30
C LEU A 48 6.00 17.04 2.14
N GLY A 49 6.18 16.26 1.07
CA GLY A 49 6.69 16.69 -0.23
C GLY A 49 5.68 17.45 -1.11
N SER A 50 4.55 17.89 -0.56
CA SER A 50 3.47 18.60 -1.25
C SER A 50 2.69 17.78 -2.30
N VAL A 51 2.80 16.45 -2.28
CA VAL A 51 1.96 15.58 -3.12
C VAL A 51 0.53 15.63 -2.61
N ARG A 52 -0.42 15.87 -3.52
CA ARG A 52 -1.87 15.91 -3.26
C ARG A 52 -2.67 15.00 -4.21
N THR A 53 -1.99 14.25 -5.06
CA THR A 53 -2.59 13.22 -5.91
C THR A 53 -3.00 12.01 -5.07
N THR A 54 -4.07 11.34 -5.47
CA THR A 54 -4.70 10.22 -4.75
C THR A 54 -4.30 8.87 -5.39
N PRO A 55 -4.62 7.74 -4.75
CA PRO A 55 -4.51 6.43 -5.41
C PRO A 55 -5.23 6.36 -6.76
N ASP A 56 -6.44 6.91 -6.90
CA ASP A 56 -7.12 6.97 -8.20
C ASP A 56 -6.31 7.76 -9.26
N HIS A 57 -5.65 8.85 -8.87
CA HIS A 57 -4.76 9.58 -9.77
C HIS A 57 -3.57 8.73 -10.22
N ALA A 58 -2.96 7.95 -9.33
CA ALA A 58 -1.82 7.08 -9.68
C ALA A 58 -2.21 6.05 -10.75
N TYR A 59 -3.34 5.37 -10.59
CA TYR A 59 -3.81 4.40 -11.58
C TYR A 59 -4.24 5.03 -12.90
N ARG A 60 -4.90 6.20 -12.86
CA ARG A 60 -5.22 6.98 -14.07
C ARG A 60 -3.95 7.39 -14.82
N TYR A 61 -2.93 7.86 -14.12
CA TYR A 61 -1.65 8.22 -14.70
C TYR A 61 -0.96 7.03 -15.36
N ALA A 62 -0.93 5.87 -14.71
CA ALA A 62 -0.39 4.62 -15.29
C ALA A 62 -1.08 4.22 -16.59
N ARG A 63 -2.40 4.47 -16.70
CA ARG A 63 -3.18 4.23 -17.92
C ARG A 63 -3.03 5.35 -18.96
N GLY A 64 -2.12 6.29 -18.74
CA GLY A 64 -1.82 7.39 -19.65
C GLY A 64 -2.84 8.52 -19.63
N GLU A 65 -3.67 8.64 -18.60
CA GLU A 65 -4.57 9.78 -18.42
C GLU A 65 -3.81 10.98 -17.80
N PRO A 66 -4.21 12.23 -18.10
CA PRO A 66 -3.64 13.39 -17.44
C PRO A 66 -4.10 13.51 -15.98
N ILE A 67 -3.18 13.88 -15.10
CA ILE A 67 -3.42 14.14 -13.67
C ILE A 67 -2.97 15.55 -13.27
N PRO A 68 -3.56 16.16 -12.23
CA PRO A 68 -3.12 17.46 -11.73
C PRO A 68 -1.72 17.38 -11.09
N HIS A 69 -0.95 18.46 -11.20
CA HIS A 69 0.33 18.64 -10.50
C HIS A 69 0.30 19.92 -9.65
N PRO A 70 0.99 19.97 -8.49
CA PRO A 70 1.01 21.16 -7.64
C PRO A 70 1.51 22.44 -8.31
N SER A 71 2.26 22.37 -9.42
CA SER A 71 2.66 23.55 -10.20
C SER A 71 1.49 24.22 -10.94
N GLY A 72 0.31 23.60 -11.00
CA GLY A 72 -0.84 24.03 -11.80
C GLY A 72 -0.88 23.42 -13.21
N GLU A 73 0.15 22.68 -13.60
CA GLU A 73 0.19 21.94 -14.86
C GLU A 73 -0.49 20.56 -14.73
N THR A 74 -0.73 19.92 -15.88
CA THR A 74 -1.16 18.52 -15.94
C THR A 74 0.02 17.63 -16.30
N LEU A 75 0.21 16.55 -15.54
CA LEU A 75 1.19 15.52 -15.85
C LEU A 75 0.55 14.36 -16.61
N ARG A 76 1.30 13.78 -17.55
CA ARG A 76 0.92 12.59 -18.30
C ARG A 76 2.18 11.81 -18.66
N LEU A 77 2.10 10.48 -18.69
CA LEU A 77 3.15 9.65 -19.27
C LEU A 77 3.42 10.09 -20.71
N SER A 78 4.70 10.27 -21.04
CA SER A 78 5.15 10.61 -22.40
C SER A 78 5.14 9.40 -23.34
N GLY A 79 5.04 8.19 -22.79
CA GLY A 79 5.03 6.92 -23.51
C GLY A 79 3.68 6.19 -23.46
N ALA A 80 3.73 4.89 -23.79
CA ALA A 80 2.59 4.01 -23.67
C ALA A 80 2.14 3.85 -22.20
N PRO A 81 0.86 3.52 -21.96
CA PRO A 81 0.39 3.07 -20.65
C PRO A 81 1.23 1.91 -20.08
N LEU A 82 1.30 1.83 -18.75
CA LEU A 82 1.87 0.69 -18.05
C LEU A 82 0.93 -0.51 -18.10
N ASP A 83 1.48 -1.71 -18.01
CA ASP A 83 0.74 -2.98 -17.87
C ASP A 83 0.26 -3.19 -16.42
N PHE A 84 1.00 -2.68 -15.42
CA PHE A 84 0.63 -2.78 -14.02
C PHE A 84 1.16 -1.62 -13.17
N LEU A 85 0.50 -1.34 -12.04
CA LEU A 85 0.99 -0.41 -11.02
C LEU A 85 0.57 -0.89 -9.62
N ALA A 86 1.43 -0.70 -8.63
CA ALA A 86 1.09 -0.80 -7.22
C ALA A 86 1.25 0.58 -6.55
N VAL A 87 0.21 1.05 -5.86
CA VAL A 87 0.37 2.15 -4.89
C VAL A 87 0.89 1.54 -3.60
N THR A 88 2.04 2.02 -3.12
CA THR A 88 2.75 1.48 -1.97
C THR A 88 3.09 2.59 -0.99
N ASP A 89 2.07 3.30 -0.53
CA ASP A 89 2.21 4.29 0.53
C ASP A 89 2.72 3.63 1.85
N HIS A 90 3.45 4.40 2.68
CA HIS A 90 3.92 3.94 3.99
C HIS A 90 2.75 3.48 4.89
N GLY A 91 2.83 2.24 5.42
CA GLY A 91 1.74 1.61 6.17
C GLY A 91 1.53 2.17 7.59
N GLU A 92 2.62 2.41 8.31
CA GLU A 92 2.71 2.83 9.73
C GLU A 92 1.83 4.02 10.11
N TYR A 93 1.66 4.98 9.19
CA TYR A 93 0.86 6.17 9.39
C TYR A 93 0.03 6.51 8.15
N LEU A 94 -0.41 5.46 7.46
CA LEU A 94 -1.12 5.56 6.21
C LEU A 94 -2.32 6.51 6.31
N GLY A 95 -2.32 7.54 5.46
CA GLY A 95 -3.42 8.48 5.28
C GLY A 95 -3.64 9.47 6.43
N VAL A 96 -2.83 9.45 7.49
CA VAL A 96 -3.04 10.32 8.67
C VAL A 96 -3.03 11.81 8.29
N HIS A 97 -2.06 12.22 7.49
CA HIS A 97 -1.93 13.61 7.04
C HIS A 97 -3.11 14.05 6.16
N ALA A 98 -3.52 13.18 5.23
CA ALA A 98 -4.67 13.41 4.38
C ALA A 98 -5.98 13.52 5.19
N ALA A 99 -6.14 12.69 6.23
CA ALA A 99 -7.32 12.69 7.08
C ALA A 99 -7.48 14.01 7.87
N LEU A 100 -6.39 14.66 8.27
CA LEU A 100 -6.44 15.93 9.00
C LEU A 100 -6.96 17.10 8.16
N ILE A 101 -6.82 17.02 6.83
CA ILE A 101 -7.27 18.07 5.90
C ILE A 101 -8.57 17.72 5.16
N ASP A 102 -9.11 16.51 5.36
CA ASP A 102 -10.35 16.04 4.73
C ASP A 102 -11.55 16.38 5.63
N PRO A 103 -12.46 17.29 5.23
CA PRO A 103 -13.65 17.63 6.03
C PRO A 103 -14.59 16.46 6.33
N ALA A 104 -14.49 15.35 5.58
CA ALA A 104 -15.26 14.14 5.84
C ALA A 104 -14.60 13.21 6.88
N SER A 105 -13.36 13.49 7.29
CA SER A 105 -12.63 12.70 8.27
C SER A 105 -13.04 13.04 9.70
N ALA A 106 -13.06 12.03 10.57
CA ALA A 106 -13.26 12.21 12.01
C ALA A 106 -12.11 12.99 12.68
N THR A 107 -10.94 13.05 12.07
CA THR A 107 -9.77 13.80 12.57
C THR A 107 -9.66 15.21 11.98
N TYR A 108 -10.64 15.64 11.17
CA TYR A 108 -10.65 17.01 10.66
C TYR A 108 -10.72 18.03 11.80
N GLY A 109 -9.81 19.01 11.81
CA GLY A 109 -9.72 20.01 12.87
C GLY A 109 -9.14 19.50 14.20
N HIS A 110 -8.45 18.36 14.19
CA HIS A 110 -7.75 17.83 15.37
C HIS A 110 -6.68 18.83 15.87
N PRO A 111 -6.41 18.94 17.18
CA PRO A 111 -5.41 19.87 17.71
C PRO A 111 -4.00 19.71 17.12
N ASP A 112 -3.64 18.48 16.75
CA ASP A 112 -2.34 18.17 16.14
C ASP A 112 -2.23 18.56 14.65
N THR A 113 -3.27 19.15 14.04
CA THR A 113 -3.28 19.50 12.61
C THR A 113 -2.12 20.42 12.24
N ASP A 114 -1.86 21.46 13.03
CA ASP A 114 -0.76 22.39 12.75
C ASP A 114 0.62 21.72 12.87
N LEU A 115 0.71 20.67 13.70
CA LEU A 115 1.94 19.90 13.88
C LEU A 115 2.17 18.95 12.70
N PHE A 116 1.13 18.23 12.25
CA PHE A 116 1.25 17.18 11.23
C PHE A 116 1.00 17.67 9.81
N VAL A 117 0.42 18.86 9.61
CA VAL A 117 0.23 19.47 8.29
C VAL A 117 1.04 20.78 8.20
N PRO A 118 2.36 20.74 8.43
CA PRO A 118 3.14 21.96 8.47
C PRO A 118 3.34 22.51 7.04
N SER A 119 3.35 23.83 6.91
CA SER A 119 3.72 24.50 5.66
C SER A 119 5.23 24.65 5.58
N LEU A 120 5.91 23.69 4.95
CA LEU A 120 7.37 23.62 4.86
C LEU A 120 7.84 23.49 3.41
N SER A 121 9.07 23.93 3.13
CA SER A 121 9.77 23.53 1.91
C SER A 121 10.08 22.02 1.94
N ARG A 122 10.34 21.41 0.78
CA ARG A 122 10.69 19.98 0.71
C ARG A 122 11.91 19.62 1.55
N GLN A 123 12.91 20.50 1.62
CA GLN A 123 14.10 20.27 2.43
C GLN A 123 13.74 20.25 3.93
N GLU A 124 13.02 21.27 4.39
CA GLU A 124 12.57 21.36 5.78
C GLU A 124 11.66 20.18 6.16
N SER A 125 10.76 19.77 5.25
CA SER A 125 9.93 18.58 5.41
C SER A 125 10.78 17.34 5.71
N ASN A 126 11.81 17.07 4.89
CA ASN A 126 12.68 15.92 5.06
C ASN A 126 13.42 15.94 6.42
N GLU A 127 13.88 17.10 6.85
CA GLU A 127 14.56 17.27 8.14
C GLU A 127 13.63 17.06 9.34
N ARG A 128 12.32 17.27 9.16
CA ARG A 128 11.31 17.15 10.23
C ARG A 128 10.68 15.76 10.33
N ILE A 129 10.75 14.94 9.29
CA ILE A 129 10.14 13.60 9.25
C ILE A 129 10.40 12.79 10.54
N PRO A 130 11.66 12.63 11.03
CA PRO A 130 11.89 11.81 12.23
C PRO A 130 11.13 12.31 13.47
N ASN A 131 11.09 13.62 13.68
CA ASN A 131 10.38 14.23 14.82
C ASN A 131 8.86 14.12 14.67
N LEU A 132 8.34 14.22 13.44
CA LEU A 132 6.91 14.05 13.16
C LEU A 132 6.49 12.60 13.39
N LEU A 133 7.23 11.62 12.87
CA LEU A 133 6.96 10.20 13.09
C LEU A 133 7.00 9.84 14.59
N GLN A 134 7.90 10.46 15.35
CA GLN A 134 7.93 10.32 16.81
C GLN A 134 6.69 10.96 17.47
N ALA A 135 6.27 12.14 17.04
CA ALA A 135 5.11 12.82 17.60
C ALA A 135 3.77 12.15 17.24
N MET A 136 3.71 11.48 16.10
CA MET A 136 2.57 10.65 15.71
C MET A 136 2.44 9.40 16.58
N ASN A 137 3.55 8.94 17.16
CA ASN A 137 3.53 7.82 18.10
C ASN A 137 2.74 8.20 19.36
N GLY A 138 1.55 7.64 19.52
CA GLY A 138 0.63 7.94 20.62
C GLY A 138 -0.38 9.07 20.37
N SER A 139 -0.37 9.72 19.19
CA SER A 139 -1.42 10.68 18.83
C SER A 139 -2.70 9.96 18.39
N THR A 140 -3.86 10.44 18.85
CA THR A 140 -5.16 9.93 18.39
C THR A 140 -5.46 10.23 16.92
N ALA A 141 -4.76 11.19 16.31
CA ALA A 141 -4.85 11.43 14.87
C ALA A 141 -4.22 10.30 14.04
N ALA A 142 -3.29 9.55 14.63
CA ALA A 142 -2.58 8.43 13.99
C ALA A 142 -3.08 7.05 14.43
N ALA A 143 -4.29 7.00 15.01
CA ALA A 143 -4.90 5.77 15.49
C ALA A 143 -5.29 4.82 14.36
N ASP A 144 -5.34 3.52 14.67
CA ASP A 144 -5.61 2.44 13.71
C ASP A 144 -6.91 2.62 12.90
N PRO A 145 -8.03 3.18 13.43
CA PRO A 145 -9.21 3.43 12.60
C PRO A 145 -8.97 4.41 11.43
N VAL A 146 -8.06 5.38 11.60
CA VAL A 146 -7.68 6.32 10.53
C VAL A 146 -6.89 5.58 9.45
N ILE A 147 -5.93 4.77 9.87
CA ILE A 147 -5.09 3.94 8.99
C ILE A 147 -5.93 2.90 8.25
N ALA A 148 -6.82 2.18 8.94
CA ALA A 148 -7.74 1.23 8.34
C ALA A 148 -8.66 1.90 7.31
N THR A 149 -9.10 3.13 7.56
CA THR A 149 -9.92 3.89 6.60
C THR A 149 -9.11 4.22 5.35
N ALA A 150 -7.88 4.70 5.50
CA ALA A 150 -7.00 5.00 4.37
C ALA A 150 -6.62 3.73 3.59
N TRP A 151 -6.31 2.65 4.29
CA TRP A 151 -6.04 1.34 3.69
C TRP A 151 -7.21 0.84 2.84
N LYS A 152 -8.43 0.86 3.40
CA LYS A 152 -9.66 0.51 2.67
C LYS A 152 -9.85 1.40 1.43
N LYS A 153 -9.53 2.70 1.51
CA LYS A 153 -9.58 3.62 0.35
C LYS A 153 -8.56 3.23 -0.73
N SER A 154 -7.32 2.88 -0.36
CA SER A 154 -6.27 2.42 -1.29
C SER A 154 -6.64 1.11 -1.97
N VAL A 155 -7.09 0.11 -1.20
CA VAL A 155 -7.57 -1.18 -1.73
C VAL A 155 -8.72 -0.96 -2.70
N ALA A 156 -9.73 -0.17 -2.30
CA ALA A 156 -10.86 0.11 -3.17
C ALA A 156 -10.46 0.87 -4.45
N ALA A 157 -9.43 1.70 -4.40
CA ALA A 157 -8.90 2.35 -5.61
C ALA A 157 -8.23 1.34 -6.54
N ALA A 158 -7.41 0.41 -6.02
CA ALA A 158 -6.84 -0.66 -6.83
C ALA A 158 -7.95 -1.47 -7.52
N GLU A 159 -8.95 -1.92 -6.76
CA GLU A 159 -10.09 -2.69 -7.28
C GLU A 159 -10.88 -1.94 -8.36
N ARG A 160 -11.18 -0.65 -8.15
CA ARG A 160 -11.88 0.19 -9.16
C ARG A 160 -11.10 0.33 -10.46
N HIS A 161 -9.77 0.28 -10.38
CA HIS A 161 -8.89 0.57 -11.50
C HIS A 161 -8.30 -0.68 -12.16
N ASN A 162 -8.45 -1.85 -11.55
CA ASN A 162 -8.04 -3.13 -12.11
C ASN A 162 -8.90 -3.49 -13.33
N ASP A 163 -8.26 -3.80 -14.45
CA ASP A 163 -8.92 -4.20 -15.70
C ASP A 163 -8.23 -5.48 -16.23
N PRO A 164 -8.63 -6.66 -15.74
CA PRO A 164 -7.95 -7.92 -16.03
C PRO A 164 -7.73 -8.16 -17.53
N GLY A 165 -6.48 -8.42 -17.92
CA GLY A 165 -6.07 -8.61 -19.31
C GLY A 165 -5.60 -7.34 -20.02
N ALA A 166 -5.96 -6.16 -19.52
CA ALA A 166 -5.54 -4.86 -20.06
C ALA A 166 -4.59 -4.09 -19.12
N PHE A 167 -4.91 -4.03 -17.82
CA PHE A 167 -4.12 -3.33 -16.80
C PHE A 167 -4.32 -3.97 -15.43
N THR A 168 -3.22 -4.28 -14.73
CA THR A 168 -3.29 -4.84 -13.37
C THR A 168 -3.02 -3.75 -12.33
N ALA A 169 -4.02 -3.42 -11.52
CA ALA A 169 -3.84 -2.61 -10.33
C ALA A 169 -3.54 -3.53 -9.14
N LEU A 170 -2.31 -3.50 -8.65
CA LEU A 170 -1.87 -4.34 -7.54
C LEU A 170 -2.16 -3.65 -6.21
N ILE A 171 -2.65 -4.43 -5.24
CA ILE A 171 -2.83 -3.96 -3.87
C ILE A 171 -1.50 -4.13 -3.12
N GLY A 172 -1.02 -3.06 -2.50
CA GLY A 172 0.19 -3.10 -1.71
C GLY A 172 0.36 -1.90 -0.79
N TYR A 173 1.39 -1.96 0.03
CA TYR A 173 1.82 -0.89 0.92
C TYR A 173 3.33 -1.00 1.16
N GLU A 174 3.94 0.05 1.71
CA GLU A 174 5.34 0.04 2.08
C GLU A 174 5.54 -0.24 3.58
N TYR A 175 6.44 -1.17 3.89
CA TYR A 175 6.97 -1.48 5.22
C TYR A 175 8.40 -0.93 5.34
N THR A 176 8.63 0.05 6.23
CA THR A 176 9.93 0.74 6.33
C THR A 176 10.38 0.98 7.78
N PRO A 177 10.95 -0.03 8.45
CA PRO A 177 11.71 0.20 9.68
C PRO A 177 12.94 1.07 9.40
N THR A 178 13.19 2.01 10.33
CA THR A 178 14.28 3.01 10.23
C THR A 178 15.19 3.02 11.48
N PRO A 179 15.78 1.89 11.90
CA PRO A 179 16.61 1.84 13.11
C PRO A 179 17.87 2.73 12.97
N GLY A 180 17.98 3.75 13.82
CA GLY A 180 19.13 4.66 13.82
C GLY A 180 19.27 5.45 12.51
N GLY A 181 18.18 5.70 11.79
CA GLY A 181 18.20 6.41 10.51
C GLY A 181 18.53 5.56 9.29
N ARG A 182 18.63 4.24 9.44
CA ARG A 182 18.92 3.29 8.36
C ARG A 182 17.61 2.74 7.81
N HIS A 183 17.24 3.08 6.59
CA HIS A 183 15.91 2.77 6.05
C HIS A 183 15.88 1.41 5.35
N LEU A 184 15.08 0.49 5.88
CA LEU A 184 15.00 -0.87 5.37
C LEU A 184 13.62 -1.12 4.73
N HIS A 185 13.47 -0.63 3.49
CA HIS A 185 12.19 -0.59 2.81
C HIS A 185 11.82 -1.90 2.11
N ARG A 186 10.52 -2.23 2.14
CA ARG A 186 9.89 -3.29 1.35
C ARG A 186 8.52 -2.87 0.86
N ASN A 187 8.23 -3.13 -0.40
CA ASN A 187 6.85 -3.08 -0.89
C ASN A 187 6.19 -4.44 -0.66
N VAL A 188 5.19 -4.48 0.20
CA VAL A 188 4.36 -5.67 0.42
C VAL A 188 3.27 -5.67 -0.64
N ILE A 189 3.32 -6.65 -1.54
CA ILE A 189 2.39 -6.77 -2.68
C ILE A 189 1.54 -8.03 -2.49
N PHE A 190 0.21 -7.85 -2.53
CA PHE A 190 -0.75 -8.95 -2.42
C PHE A 190 -1.06 -9.54 -3.80
N ARG A 191 -1.20 -10.86 -3.86
CA ARG A 191 -1.59 -11.57 -5.09
C ARG A 191 -3.03 -11.26 -5.52
N GLY A 192 -3.92 -11.02 -4.56
CA GLY A 192 -5.35 -10.84 -4.81
C GLY A 192 -5.98 -9.81 -3.87
N SER A 193 -7.31 -9.77 -3.93
CA SER A 193 -8.15 -8.74 -3.29
C SER A 193 -8.48 -9.01 -1.83
N ASP A 194 -8.31 -10.25 -1.37
CA ASP A 194 -8.45 -10.58 0.05
C ASP A 194 -7.19 -10.15 0.79
N VAL A 195 -7.33 -9.13 1.63
CA VAL A 195 -6.22 -8.50 2.34
C VAL A 195 -6.59 -8.26 3.81
N PRO A 196 -5.60 -8.21 4.72
CA PRO A 196 -5.86 -7.91 6.13
C PRO A 196 -6.53 -6.55 6.34
N GLU A 197 -7.30 -6.42 7.43
CA GLU A 197 -7.96 -5.16 7.79
C GLU A 197 -6.95 -4.01 8.05
N LEU A 198 -5.75 -4.36 8.54
CA LEU A 198 -4.64 -3.44 8.72
C LEU A 198 -3.35 -4.06 8.14
N PRO A 199 -2.49 -3.24 7.52
CA PRO A 199 -1.15 -3.69 7.13
C PRO A 199 -0.29 -4.01 8.38
N PHE A 200 0.66 -4.93 8.24
CA PHE A 200 1.72 -5.14 9.24
C PHE A 200 2.87 -4.17 8.94
N THR A 201 3.24 -3.36 9.93
CA THR A 201 4.11 -2.19 9.77
C THR A 201 5.25 -2.23 10.79
N TRP A 202 6.18 -1.27 10.72
CA TRP A 202 7.22 -1.17 11.76
C TRP A 202 6.67 -0.85 13.15
N ARG A 203 5.40 -0.38 13.24
CA ARG A 203 4.70 -0.20 14.52
C ARG A 203 4.37 -1.54 15.20
N ASP A 204 4.27 -2.62 14.43
CA ASP A 204 4.06 -3.98 14.94
C ASP A 204 5.41 -4.62 15.29
N SER A 205 6.36 -4.60 14.36
CA SER A 205 7.77 -4.96 14.60
C SER A 205 8.67 -4.34 13.54
N GLY A 206 9.87 -3.92 13.93
CA GLY A 206 10.90 -3.46 13.00
C GLY A 206 11.76 -4.59 12.41
N ASP A 207 11.69 -5.80 12.95
CA ASP A 207 12.44 -6.95 12.46
C ASP A 207 11.78 -7.51 11.20
N PRO A 208 12.48 -7.58 10.05
CA PRO A 208 11.92 -8.20 8.85
C PRO A 208 11.56 -9.68 9.02
N SER A 209 12.16 -10.39 9.97
CA SER A 209 11.82 -11.79 10.29
C SER A 209 10.39 -11.91 10.80
N ASP A 210 9.91 -10.93 11.57
CA ASP A 210 8.53 -10.88 12.05
C ASP A 210 7.55 -10.57 10.90
N LEU A 211 7.94 -9.70 9.96
CA LEU A 211 7.19 -9.50 8.72
C LEU A 211 7.08 -10.82 7.94
N TRP A 212 8.17 -11.57 7.79
CA TRP A 212 8.15 -12.86 7.10
C TRP A 212 7.26 -13.89 7.81
N ALA A 213 7.33 -13.97 9.15
CA ALA A 213 6.45 -14.84 9.93
C ALA A 213 4.98 -14.45 9.75
N TRP A 214 4.68 -13.15 9.72
CA TRP A 214 3.35 -12.64 9.43
C TRP A 214 2.88 -13.00 8.02
N LEU A 215 3.74 -12.86 7.01
CA LEU A 215 3.46 -13.25 5.62
C LEU A 215 3.17 -14.75 5.51
N ASP A 216 3.96 -15.60 6.17
CA ASP A 216 3.73 -17.04 6.22
C ASP A 216 2.40 -17.39 6.90
N ALA A 217 2.02 -16.68 7.98
CA ALA A 217 0.72 -16.84 8.61
C ALA A 217 -0.45 -16.41 7.71
N LYS A 218 -0.29 -15.33 6.93
CA LYS A 218 -1.29 -14.91 5.92
C LYS A 218 -1.42 -15.91 4.80
N ARG A 219 -0.30 -16.45 4.30
CA ARG A 219 -0.27 -17.50 3.29
C ARG A 219 -1.00 -18.76 3.77
N ALA A 220 -0.77 -19.18 5.01
CA ALA A 220 -1.48 -20.31 5.62
C ALA A 220 -3.01 -20.07 5.73
N ALA A 221 -3.43 -18.81 5.81
CA ALA A 221 -4.84 -18.40 5.81
C ALA A 221 -5.41 -18.14 4.40
N GLY A 222 -4.63 -18.39 3.33
CA GLY A 222 -5.07 -18.20 1.93
C GLY A 222 -4.83 -16.80 1.36
N ILE A 223 -4.20 -15.90 2.11
CA ILE A 223 -3.82 -14.56 1.65
C ILE A 223 -2.34 -14.58 1.23
N GLU A 224 -2.09 -14.65 -0.07
CA GLU A 224 -0.72 -14.67 -0.61
C GLU A 224 -0.17 -13.27 -0.85
N ALA A 225 1.03 -13.00 -0.35
CA ALA A 225 1.76 -11.74 -0.53
C ALA A 225 3.27 -11.97 -0.43
N MET A 226 4.05 -11.01 -0.95
CA MET A 226 5.51 -10.99 -0.79
C MET A 226 6.00 -9.59 -0.47
N GLY A 227 7.13 -9.49 0.22
CA GLY A 227 7.85 -8.23 0.42
C GLY A 227 8.94 -8.09 -0.63
N ILE A 228 8.95 -6.99 -1.38
CA ILE A 228 9.97 -6.68 -2.38
C ILE A 228 10.90 -5.62 -1.80
N PRO A 229 12.13 -5.96 -1.40
CA PRO A 229 13.10 -4.97 -0.93
C PRO A 229 13.42 -3.95 -2.02
N HIS A 230 13.50 -2.69 -1.65
CA HIS A 230 13.89 -1.61 -2.56
C HIS A 230 14.72 -0.56 -1.80
N ASN A 231 15.30 0.41 -2.52
CA ASN A 231 16.18 1.44 -1.96
C ASN A 231 17.22 0.90 -0.97
N THR A 232 17.80 -0.27 -1.27
CA THR A 232 18.71 -0.98 -0.37
C THR A 232 19.97 -0.18 -0.03
N ASN A 233 20.32 0.81 -0.86
CA ASN A 233 21.37 1.78 -0.59
C ASN A 233 21.09 2.72 0.61
N GLN A 234 19.83 2.92 0.99
CA GLN A 234 19.44 3.73 2.16
C GLN A 234 19.46 2.94 3.48
N SER A 235 19.66 1.62 3.39
CA SER A 235 19.64 0.74 4.56
C SER A 235 20.96 0.68 5.33
N ASP A 236 22.02 1.35 4.84
CA ASP A 236 23.36 1.30 5.43
C ASP A 236 23.82 -0.15 5.72
N GLY A 237 23.59 -1.04 4.75
CA GLY A 237 23.96 -2.45 4.83
C GLY A 237 22.90 -3.38 5.44
N LEU A 238 21.85 -2.86 6.09
CA LEU A 238 20.81 -3.71 6.69
C LEU A 238 20.02 -4.56 5.67
N ALA A 239 19.96 -4.16 4.39
CA ALA A 239 19.37 -5.01 3.36
C ALA A 239 20.22 -6.24 3.02
N PHE A 240 21.51 -6.22 3.39
CA PHE A 240 22.51 -7.25 3.16
C PHE A 240 23.05 -7.79 4.49
N MET A 241 22.16 -7.96 5.48
CA MET A 241 22.44 -8.52 6.79
C MET A 241 23.29 -9.80 6.71
N GLU A 242 24.35 -9.86 7.51
CA GLU A 242 25.14 -11.07 7.80
C GLU A 242 24.73 -11.71 9.14
N THR A 243 23.97 -10.97 9.95
CA THR A 243 23.42 -11.39 11.23
C THR A 243 21.90 -11.17 11.24
N THR A 244 21.18 -11.86 12.11
CA THR A 244 19.78 -11.54 12.42
C THR A 244 19.67 -10.13 13.01
N TRP A 245 18.43 -9.65 13.15
CA TRP A 245 18.14 -8.34 13.75
C TRP A 245 18.69 -8.19 15.18
N GLU A 246 18.72 -9.30 15.92
CA GLU A 246 19.23 -9.40 17.29
C GLU A 246 20.76 -9.53 17.36
N GLY A 247 21.44 -9.67 16.20
CA GLY A 247 22.89 -9.76 16.09
C GLY A 247 23.45 -11.18 16.08
N GLU A 248 22.59 -12.21 15.99
CA GLU A 248 23.03 -13.60 15.91
C GLU A 248 23.43 -14.00 14.49
N PRO A 249 24.31 -15.00 14.28
CA PRO A 249 24.62 -15.50 12.94
C PRO A 249 23.37 -15.98 12.20
N ILE A 250 23.25 -15.62 10.92
CA ILE A 250 22.19 -16.15 10.05
C ILE A 250 22.35 -17.66 9.89
N ASP A 251 21.23 -18.39 10.00
CA ASP A 251 21.17 -19.83 9.76
C ASP A 251 20.37 -20.19 8.49
N ALA A 252 20.23 -21.49 8.24
CA ALA A 252 19.52 -22.00 7.07
C ALA A 252 18.00 -21.70 7.12
N GLU A 253 17.42 -21.59 8.32
CA GLU A 253 15.99 -21.30 8.49
C GLU A 253 15.69 -19.85 8.12
N PHE A 254 16.51 -18.92 8.61
CA PHE A 254 16.44 -17.51 8.25
C PHE A 254 16.59 -17.31 6.74
N ALA A 255 17.62 -17.93 6.12
CA ALA A 255 17.84 -17.82 4.68
C ALA A 255 16.65 -18.37 3.87
N ALA A 256 16.06 -19.48 4.31
CA ALA A 256 14.88 -20.05 3.67
C ALA A 256 13.62 -19.18 3.88
N ALA A 257 13.45 -18.57 5.07
CA ALA A 257 12.34 -17.65 5.34
C ALA A 257 12.39 -16.41 4.45
N ARG A 258 13.58 -15.82 4.30
CA ARG A 258 13.80 -14.70 3.39
C ARG A 258 13.49 -15.10 1.94
N ALA A 259 14.09 -16.18 1.44
CA ALA A 259 13.92 -16.63 0.06
C ALA A 259 12.47 -17.01 -0.31
N ARG A 260 11.63 -17.39 0.68
CA ARG A 260 10.19 -17.62 0.46
C ARG A 260 9.38 -16.34 0.37
N ASN A 261 9.77 -15.30 1.10
CA ASN A 261 8.96 -14.10 1.30
C ASN A 261 9.47 -12.88 0.51
N GLU A 262 10.69 -12.93 -0.01
CA GLU A 262 11.36 -11.90 -0.80
C GLU A 262 11.97 -12.50 -2.09
N PRO A 263 12.04 -11.74 -3.19
CA PRO A 263 12.68 -12.17 -4.44
C PRO A 263 14.21 -12.16 -4.40
#